data_AF-A0A517QQR8-F1
#
_entry.id   AF-A0A517QQR8-F1
#
_cell.length_a   1.000
_cell.length_b   1.000
_cell.length_c   1.000
_cell.angle_alpha   90.00
_cell.angle_beta   90.00
_cell.angle_gamma   90.00
#
_symmetry.space_group_name_H-M   'P 1'
#
loop_
_entity.id
_entity.type
_entity.pdbx_description
1 polymer ?
#
loop_
_entity_poly.entity_id
_entity_poly.type
_entity_poly.pdbx_seq_one_letter_code
_entity_poly.pdbx_strand_id
1 'polypeptide(L)' 'MAEARSHHDWNHTAAVMALLANCHRDPKKSKTFKPNDFHPHTQRRSERMPTVPVSVLKQVFVDRQTGK' A
#
# COMPACT_ATOMS: atom_id res chain seq x y z
N MET A 1 14.40 -13.65 -20.95
CA MET A 1 13.08 -13.86 -21.60
C MET A 1 12.01 -14.43 -20.65
N ALA A 2 12.35 -15.33 -19.73
CA ALA A 2 11.37 -15.91 -18.78
C ALA A 2 10.66 -14.86 -17.90
N GLU A 3 11.38 -13.83 -17.44
CA GLU A 3 10.84 -12.77 -16.59
C GLU A 3 9.80 -11.90 -17.33
N ALA A 4 10.07 -11.52 -18.59
CA ALA A 4 9.12 -10.77 -19.40
C ALA A 4 7.80 -11.54 -19.64
N ARG A 5 7.90 -12.85 -19.85
CA ARG A 5 6.72 -13.73 -19.98
C ARG A 5 5.94 -13.79 -18.66
N SER A 6 6.64 -14.00 -17.54
CA SER A 6 6.02 -13.99 -16.22
C SER A 6 5.29 -12.67 -15.93
N HIS A 7 5.92 -11.53 -16.24
CA HIS A 7 5.29 -10.22 -16.10
C HIS A 7 4.03 -10.08 -16.97
N HIS A 8 4.06 -10.52 -18.22
CA HIS A 8 2.89 -10.46 -19.10
C HIS A 8 1.73 -11.31 -18.57
N ASP A 9 2.01 -12.55 -18.15
CA ASP A 9 0.99 -13.47 -17.64
C ASP A 9 0.38 -12.93 -16.32
N TRP A 10 1.21 -12.35 -15.45
CA TRP A 10 0.75 -11.72 -14.22
C TRP A 10 0.01 -10.40 -14.46
N ASN A 11 0.35 -9.61 -15.48
CA ASN A 11 -0.42 -8.41 -15.84
C ASN A 11 -1.87 -8.77 -16.19
N HIS A 12 -2.07 -9.80 -17.02
CA HIS A 12 -3.40 -10.28 -17.37
C HIS A 12 -4.15 -10.81 -16.13
N THR A 13 -3.50 -11.68 -15.37
CA THR A 13 -4.10 -12.32 -14.19
C THR A 13 -4.49 -11.29 -13.13
N ALA A 14 -3.62 -10.31 -12.88
CA ALA A 14 -3.86 -9.23 -11.93
C ALA A 14 -5.02 -8.31 -12.37
N ALA A 15 -5.17 -8.04 -13.67
CA ALA A 15 -6.29 -7.26 -14.18
C ALA A 15 -7.64 -7.97 -13.95
N VAL A 16 -7.69 -9.28 -14.21
CA VAL A 16 -8.90 -10.09 -13.98
C VAL A 16 -9.26 -10.14 -12.50
N MET A 17 -8.28 -10.37 -11.61
CA MET A 17 -8.51 -10.37 -10.16
C MET A 17 -9.00 -9.02 -9.65
N ALA A 18 -8.41 -7.92 -10.12
CA ALA A 18 -8.86 -6.58 -9.73
C ALA A 18 -10.28 -6.27 -10.20
N LEU A 19 -10.66 -6.71 -11.41
CA LEU A 19 -12.03 -6.58 -11.89
C LEU A 19 -13.00 -7.38 -11.01
N LEU A 20 -12.71 -8.66 -10.76
CA LEU A 20 -13.54 -9.52 -9.93
C LEU A 20 -13.71 -8.95 -8.51
N ALA A 21 -12.61 -8.51 -7.89
CA ALA A 21 -12.63 -7.94 -6.54
C ALA A 21 -13.46 -6.64 -6.49
N ASN A 22 -13.37 -5.80 -7.51
CA ASN A 22 -14.18 -4.58 -7.59
C ASN A 22 -15.65 -4.85 -7.88
N CYS A 23 -16.01 -5.91 -8.63
CA CYS A 23 -17.40 -6.31 -8.83
C CYS A 23 -18.09 -6.71 -7.52
N HIS A 24 -17.35 -7.35 -6.61
CA HIS A 24 -17.86 -7.78 -5.31
C HIS A 24 -17.62 -6.75 -4.18
N ARG A 25 -17.05 -5.58 -4.51
CA ARG A 25 -16.72 -4.54 -3.54
C ARG A 25 -17.96 -3.71 -3.19
N ASP A 26 -18.16 -3.45 -1.90
CA ASP A 26 -19.03 -2.34 -1.46
C ASP A 26 -18.29 -1.00 -1.67
N PRO A 27 -18.81 -0.10 -2.54
CA PRO A 27 -18.16 1.15 -2.86
C PRO A 27 -17.98 2.09 -1.66
N LYS A 28 -18.80 1.95 -0.61
CA LYS A 28 -18.80 2.82 0.57
C LYS A 28 -17.84 2.37 1.66
N LYS A 29 -17.50 1.08 1.71
CA LYS A 29 -16.74 0.48 2.82
C LYS A 29 -15.27 0.22 2.52
N SER A 30 -14.95 -0.06 1.26
CA SER A 30 -13.58 -0.38 0.85
C SER A 30 -13.07 0.62 -0.19
N LYS A 31 -11.79 0.60 -0.51
CA LYS A 31 -11.18 1.36 -1.62
C LYS A 31 -11.22 0.53 -2.90
N THR A 32 -11.24 1.19 -4.06
CA THR A 32 -11.09 0.49 -5.36
C THR A 32 -9.76 -0.26 -5.41
N PHE A 33 -9.84 -1.55 -5.71
CA PHE A 33 -8.67 -2.41 -5.90
C PHE A 33 -8.02 -2.12 -7.26
N LYS A 34 -6.69 -2.09 -7.32
CA LYS A 34 -5.91 -1.89 -8.55
C LYS A 34 -5.23 -3.20 -8.94
N PRO A 35 -4.92 -3.43 -10.24
CA PRO A 35 -4.14 -4.61 -10.66
C PRO A 35 -2.82 -4.77 -9.88
N ASN A 36 -2.12 -3.66 -9.62
CA ASN A 36 -0.87 -3.66 -8.85
C ASN A 36 -1.02 -4.18 -7.41
N ASP A 37 -2.23 -4.19 -6.84
CA ASP A 37 -2.44 -4.74 -5.49
C ASP A 37 -2.30 -6.28 -5.47
N PHE A 38 -2.45 -6.92 -6.64
CA PHE A 38 -2.39 -8.37 -6.83
C PHE A 38 -1.17 -8.85 -7.64
N HIS A 39 -0.42 -7.95 -8.26
CA HIS A 39 0.71 -8.30 -9.12
C HIS A 39 1.99 -8.57 -8.28
N PRO A 40 2.61 -9.77 -8.34
CA PRO A 40 3.73 -10.13 -7.46
C PRO A 40 4.97 -9.28 -7.67
N HIS A 41 5.22 -8.89 -8.93
CA HIS A 41 6.41 -8.12 -9.28
C HIS A 41 6.27 -6.61 -9.03
N THR A 42 5.10 -6.13 -8.59
CA THR A 42 4.96 -4.73 -8.18
C THR A 42 5.24 -4.63 -6.69
N GLN A 43 6.39 -4.05 -6.32
CA GLN A 43 6.67 -3.69 -4.94
C GLN A 43 5.55 -2.76 -4.45
N ARG A 44 4.84 -3.17 -3.38
CA ARG A 44 3.91 -2.29 -2.68
C ARG A 44 4.71 -1.07 -2.27
N ARG A 45 4.37 0.09 -2.84
CA ARG A 45 4.93 1.37 -2.41
C ARG A 45 4.51 1.50 -0.94
N SER A 46 5.41 1.21 -0.01
CA SER A 46 5.15 1.42 1.41
C SER A 46 4.64 2.83 1.53
N GLU A 47 3.46 3.02 2.12
CA GLU A 47 2.98 4.37 2.40
C GLU A 47 4.13 5.12 3.05
N ARG A 48 4.58 6.21 2.41
CA ARG A 48 5.78 6.92 2.82
C ARG A 48 5.59 7.26 4.28
N MET A 49 6.31 6.56 5.17
CA MET A 49 6.26 6.86 6.59
C MET A 49 6.63 8.33 6.72
N PRO A 50 5.79 9.16 7.37
CA PRO A 50 6.11 10.57 7.50
C PRO A 50 7.47 10.68 8.19
N THR A 51 8.43 11.26 7.48
CA THR A 51 9.76 11.50 8.04
C THR A 51 9.63 12.62 9.04
N VAL A 52 9.50 12.26 10.31
CA VAL A 52 9.44 13.20 11.42
C VAL A 52 10.83 13.42 12.01
N PRO A 53 11.19 14.67 12.33
CA PRO A 53 12.46 14.95 12.98
C PRO A 53 12.48 14.31 14.38
N VAL A 54 13.66 13.84 14.79
CA VAL A 54 13.87 13.18 16.09
C VAL A 54 13.45 14.07 17.28
N SER A 55 13.40 15.40 17.10
CA SER A 55 12.90 16.36 18.08
C SER A 55 11.46 16.09 18.54
N VAL A 56 10.62 15.44 17.72
CA VAL A 56 9.25 15.03 18.11
C VAL A 56 9.28 14.06 19.28
N LEU A 57 10.28 13.18 19.35
CA LEU A 57 10.42 12.26 20.49
C LEU A 57 10.68 13.03 21.78
N LYS A 58 11.49 14.10 21.74
CA LYS A 58 11.71 14.95 22.91
C LYS A 58 10.42 15.64 23.37
N GLN A 59 9.64 16.18 22.42
CA GLN A 59 8.37 16.84 22.74
C GLN A 59 7.35 15.89 23.38
N VAL A 60 7.26 14.65 22.89
CA VAL A 60 6.31 13.65 23.40
C VAL A 60 6.75 13.06 24.74
N PHE A 61 8.06 12.78 24.92
CA PHE A 61 8.56 12.06 26.08
C PHE A 61 9.10 12.94 27.21
N VAL A 62 9.63 14.13 26.91
CA VAL A 62 10.26 15.01 27.90
C VAL A 62 9.32 16.16 28.25
N ASP A 63 8.96 16.99 27.25
CA ASP A 63 8.25 18.25 27.51
C ASP A 63 6.83 18.01 28.08
N ARG A 64 6.19 16.90 27.68
CA ARG A 64 4.89 16.46 28.21
C ARG A 64 4.95 15.96 29.66
N GLN A 65 6.10 15.48 30.15
CA GLN A 65 6.24 15.02 31.54
C GLN A 65 6.54 16.16 32.51
N THR A 66 7.13 17.25 32.03
CA THR A 66 7.44 18.46 32.81
C THR A 66 6.26 19.41 33.01
N GLY A 67 5.13 19.17 32.36
CA GLY A 67 3.86 19.86 32.64
C GLY A 67 3.19 19.30 33.89
N LYS A 68 3.72 19.63 35.07
CA LYS A 68 3.05 19.48 36.37
C LYS A 68 3.00 20.84 37.05
#